data_AF-A0A662WJS3-F1
#
_entry.id   AF-A0A662WJS3-F1
#
_cell.length_a   1.000
_cell.length_b   1.000
_cell.length_c   1.000
_cell.angle_alpha   90.00
_cell.angle_beta   90.00
_cell.angle_gamma   90.00
#
_symmetry.space_group_name_H-M   'P 1'
#
loop_
_entity.id
_entity.type
_entity.pdbx_description
1 polymer ?
#
loop_
_entity_poly.entity_id
_entity_poly.type
_entity_poly.pdbx_seq_one_letter_code
_entity_poly.pdbx_strand_id
1 'polypeptide(L)' 'MPTSEFDTAFKALELLTERKVVDDKTRRKLKKSLFTASERQFKLLNKALSDFLVDDDHVNVLEWIDAFLEAHKDT' A
#
# COMPACT_ATOMS: atom_id res chain seq x y z
N MET A 1 18.51 6.20 -0.52
CA MET A 1 17.23 5.45 -0.61
C MET A 1 16.60 5.78 -1.95
N PRO A 2 16.03 4.83 -2.70
CA PRO A 2 15.29 5.19 -3.91
C PRO A 2 14.00 5.87 -3.46
N THR A 3 13.98 7.19 -3.51
CA THR A 3 12.82 8.01 -3.11
C THR A 3 11.59 7.68 -3.96
N SER A 4 11.78 7.27 -5.22
CA SER A 4 10.69 7.03 -6.18
C SER A 4 9.69 5.94 -5.79
N GLU A 5 10.14 4.85 -5.15
CA GLU A 5 9.25 3.72 -4.84
C GLU A 5 8.36 4.03 -3.63
N PHE A 6 8.92 4.63 -2.58
CA PHE A 6 8.13 5.11 -1.45
C PHE A 6 7.19 6.25 -1.84
N ASP A 7 7.64 7.15 -2.72
CA ASP A 7 6.80 8.22 -3.26
C ASP A 7 5.60 7.66 -4.03
N THR A 8 5.82 6.60 -4.82
CA THR A 8 4.75 5.90 -5.56
C THR A 8 3.75 5.26 -4.61
N ALA A 9 4.23 4.51 -3.61
CA ALA A 9 3.37 3.88 -2.61
C ALA A 9 2.55 4.93 -1.85
N PHE A 10 3.17 6.02 -1.40
CA PHE A 10 2.47 7.07 -0.66
C PHE A 10 1.45 7.81 -1.52
N LYS A 11 1.77 8.11 -2.78
CA LYS A 11 0.82 8.71 -3.72
C LYS A 11 -0.41 7.83 -3.93
N ALA A 12 -0.21 6.52 -4.13
CA ALA A 12 -1.31 5.57 -4.27
C ALA A 12 -2.18 5.49 -3.00
N LEU A 13 -1.56 5.47 -1.82
CA LEU A 13 -2.29 5.46 -0.55
C LEU A 13 -3.11 6.74 -0.31
N GLU A 14 -2.59 7.91 -0.68
CA GLU A 14 -3.36 9.16 -0.63
C GLU A 14 -4.58 9.09 -1.56
N LEU A 15 -4.39 8.66 -2.81
CA LEU A 15 -5.49 8.53 -3.77
C LEU A 15 -6.57 7.53 -3.32
N LEU A 16 -6.18 6.38 -2.77
CA LEU A 16 -7.13 5.41 -2.22
C LEU A 16 -7.95 6.01 -1.07
N THR A 17 -7.34 6.89 -0.27
CA THR A 17 -8.03 7.57 0.84
C THR A 17 -8.95 8.67 0.34
N GLU A 18 -8.51 9.49 -0.61
CA GLU A 18 -9.32 10.53 -1.25
C GLU A 18 -10.57 9.94 -1.93
N ARG A 19 -10.41 8.76 -2.56
CA ARG A 19 -11.50 8.00 -3.18
C ARG A 19 -12.36 7.21 -2.20
N LYS A 20 -12.05 7.27 -0.89
CA LYS A 20 -12.74 6.53 0.17
C LYS A 20 -12.72 5.00 -0.01
N VAL A 21 -11.72 4.51 -0.74
CA VAL A 21 -11.46 3.07 -0.92
C VAL A 21 -10.84 2.51 0.36
N VAL A 22 -9.97 3.28 1.01
CA VAL A 22 -9.45 3.00 2.36
C VAL A 22 -9.73 4.16 3.30
N ASP A 23 -9.90 3.86 4.59
CA ASP A 23 -10.06 4.89 5.61
C ASP A 23 -8.70 5.43 6.11
N ASP A 24 -8.73 6.58 6.78
CA ASP A 24 -7.50 7.20 7.31
C ASP A 24 -6.77 6.30 8.32
N LYS A 25 -7.52 5.48 9.06
CA LYS A 25 -6.96 4.53 10.02
C LYS A 25 -6.13 3.47 9.30
N THR A 26 -6.63 2.93 8.19
CA THR A 26 -5.96 1.95 7.34
C THR A 26 -4.76 2.57 6.64
N ARG A 27 -4.90 3.79 6.09
CA ARG A 27 -3.77 4.57 5.54
C ARG A 27 -2.62 4.71 6.52
N ARG A 28 -2.90 5.12 7.76
CA ARG A 28 -1.86 5.30 8.81
C ARG A 28 -1.19 3.98 9.18
N LYS A 29 -1.97 2.89 9.29
CA LYS A 29 -1.42 1.55 9.54
C LYS A 29 -0.50 1.10 8.42
N LEU A 30 -0.94 1.24 7.16
CA LEU A 30 -0.14 0.91 5.98
C LEU A 30 1.17 1.69 5.94
N LYS A 31 1.13 3.01 6.15
CA LYS A 31 2.35 3.84 6.21
C LYS A 31 3.31 3.33 7.27
N LYS A 32 2.82 2.99 8.48
CA LYS A 32 3.66 2.44 9.55
C LYS A 32 4.27 1.08 9.17
N SER A 33 3.45 0.16 8.66
CA SER A 33 3.89 -1.18 8.27
C SER A 33 4.88 -1.16 7.11
N LEU A 34 4.77 -0.22 6.16
CA LEU A 34 5.72 -0.05 5.06
C LEU A 34 7.15 0.25 5.54
N PHE A 35 7.33 0.93 6.67
CA PHE A 35 8.67 1.21 7.23
C PHE A 35 9.32 -0.01 7.88
N THR A 36 8.52 -0.99 8.31
CA THR A 36 9.00 -2.21 8.97
C THR A 36 8.95 -3.44 8.05
N ALA A 37 8.36 -3.30 6.87
CA ALA A 37 8.22 -4.37 5.90
C ALA A 37 9.60 -4.80 5.39
N SER A 38 9.74 -6.11 5.17
CA SER A 38 10.88 -6.62 4.40
C SER A 38 10.84 -6.06 2.97
N GLU A 39 12.00 -5.99 2.31
CA GLU A 39 12.10 -5.53 0.92
C GLU A 39 11.16 -6.30 -0.01
N ARG A 40 10.99 -7.61 0.22
CA ARG A 40 10.07 -8.45 -0.55
C ARG A 40 8.61 -8.04 -0.35
N GLN A 41 8.17 -7.87 0.90
CA GLN A 41 6.81 -7.43 1.20
C GLN A 41 6.53 -6.04 0.63
N PHE A 42 7.50 -5.12 0.77
CA PHE A 42 7.42 -3.80 0.18
C PHE A 42 7.26 -3.84 -1.33
N LYS A 43 8.12 -4.59 -2.05
CA LYS A 43 8.06 -4.69 -3.52
C LYS A 43 6.74 -5.28 -4.02
N LEU A 44 6.21 -6.30 -3.33
CA LEU A 44 4.91 -6.89 -3.69
C LEU A 44 3.78 -5.88 -3.55
N LEU A 45 3.69 -5.20 -2.40
CA LEU A 45 2.66 -4.18 -2.18
C LEU A 45 2.85 -2.98 -3.12
N ASN A 46 4.08 -2.50 -3.30
CA ASN A 46 4.38 -1.36 -4.18
C ASN A 46 4.03 -1.67 -5.64
N LYS A 47 4.19 -2.92 -6.09
CA LYS A 47 3.71 -3.34 -7.40
C LYS A 47 2.20 -3.20 -7.52
N ALA A 48 1.43 -3.72 -6.56
CA ALA A 48 -0.03 -3.60 -6.57
C ALA A 48 -0.50 -2.13 -6.52
N LEU A 49 0.16 -1.31 -5.71
CA LEU A 49 -0.10 0.14 -5.64
C LEU A 49 0.24 0.85 -6.96
N SER A 50 1.32 0.46 -7.62
CA SER A 50 1.70 1.01 -8.93
C SER A 50 0.76 0.57 -10.04
N ASP A 51 0.34 -0.69 -10.05
CA ASP A 51 -0.60 -1.23 -11.03
C ASP A 51 -1.94 -0.47 -10.91
N PHE A 52 -2.42 -0.28 -9.67
CA PHE A 52 -3.59 0.57 -9.36
C PHE A 52 -3.52 1.99 -9.95
N LEU A 53 -2.36 2.64 -9.91
CA LEU A 53 -2.20 3.99 -10.48
C LEU A 53 -2.39 4.03 -12.01
N VAL A 54 -2.29 2.88 -12.67
CA VAL A 54 -2.39 2.74 -14.13
C VAL A 54 -3.77 2.23 -14.55
N ASP A 55 -4.28 1.20 -13.88
CA ASP A 55 -5.51 0.48 -14.27
C ASP A 55 -6.75 0.88 -13.48
N ASP A 56 -6.59 1.63 -12.38
CA ASP A 56 -7.64 2.02 -11.45
C ASP A 56 -8.37 0.82 -10.80
N ASP A 57 -7.75 -0.37 -10.76
CA ASP A 57 -8.31 -1.57 -10.16
C ASP A 57 -8.22 -1.52 -8.63
N HIS A 58 -9.24 -0.91 -8.04
CA HIS A 58 -9.40 -0.80 -6.60
C HIS A 58 -9.58 -2.16 -5.90
N VAL A 59 -10.07 -3.20 -6.58
CA VAL A 59 -10.34 -4.51 -5.94
C VAL A 59 -9.03 -5.23 -5.72
N ASN A 60 -8.21 -5.35 -6.76
CA ASN A 60 -6.91 -6.01 -6.68
C ASN A 60 -5.99 -5.35 -5.63
N VAL A 61 -5.89 -4.02 -5.63
CA VAL A 61 -5.03 -3.32 -4.66
C VAL A 61 -5.51 -3.47 -3.22
N LEU A 62 -6.83 -3.57 -2.99
CA LEU A 62 -7.39 -3.84 -1.66
C LEU A 62 -7.02 -5.23 -1.16
N GLU A 63 -7.09 -6.27 -2.01
CA GLU A 63 -6.69 -7.63 -1.62
C GLU A 63 -5.21 -7.67 -1.18
N TRP A 64 -4.34 -6.98 -1.91
CA TRP A 64 -2.93 -6.87 -1.54
C TRP A 64 -2.68 -6.06 -0.27
N ILE A 65 -3.46 -5.00 -0.04
CA ILE A 65 -3.42 -4.21 1.19
C ILE A 65 -3.82 -5.07 2.39
N ASP A 66 -4.90 -5.83 2.29
CA ASP A 66 -5.40 -6.68 3.36
C ASP A 66 -4.40 -7.80 3.67
N ALA A 67 -3.90 -8.50 2.64
CA ALA A 67 -2.88 -9.53 2.80
C ALA A 67 -1.58 -8.99 3.44
N PHE A 68 -1.16 -7.78 3.03
CA PHE A 68 0.01 -7.12 3.60
C PHE A 68 -0.19 -6.77 5.08
N LEU A 69 -1.34 -6.22 5.44
CA LEU A 69 -1.66 -5.87 6.83
C LEU A 69 -1.81 -7.11 7.70
N GLU A 70 -2.39 -8.19 7.19
CA GLU A 70 -2.50 -9.46 7.90
C GLU A 70 -1.13 -10.05 8.22
N ALA A 71 -0.21 -10.06 7.26
CA ALA A 71 1.17 -10.48 7.49
C ALA A 71 1.92 -9.64 8.54
N HIS A 72 1.45 -8.42 8.86
CA HIS A 72 2.01 -7.54 9.89
C HIS A 72 1.25 -7.57 11.22
N LYS A 73 0.15 -8.32 11.34
CA LYS A 73 -0.56 -8.52 12.63
C LYS A 73 0.12 -9.60 13.48
N ASP A 74 0.83 -10.52 12.86
CA ASP A 74 1.45 -11.70 13.49
C ASP A 74 2.93 -11.49 13.88
N THR A 75 3.38 -10.23 13.96
CA THR A 75 4.76 -9.83 14.37
C THR A 75 4.70 -8.85 15.52
#